data_AF-A0A2N1UP95-F1
#
_entry.id   AF-A0A2N1UP95-F1
#
_cell.length_a   1.000
_cell.length_b   1.000
_cell.length_c   1.000
_cell.angle_alpha   90.00
_cell.angle_beta   90.00
_cell.angle_gamma   90.00
#
_symmetry.space_group_name_H-M   'P 1'
#
loop_
_entity.id
_entity.type
_entity.pdbx_description
1 polymer ?
#
loop_
_entity_poly.entity_id
_entity_poly.type
_entity_poly.pdbx_seq_one_letter_code
_entity_poly.pdbx_strand_id
1 'polypeptide(L)'
;MAEEVILRFDNVSFEYLYKKPLLEEASFSIRKGSKITLMGQNGAGKSTLFGLIKNELSPKTGKISITNNATIGTAMQVINREDFDLTIEEYFAKAFEIVPADLKSKISKVMEVVNLVISIDKKVGFLSGGQKARLLLAYALIKNPDILLLDEPTNNLDQTGIDHLITFLIMYEKTVIVISHDADFLNCFTEGVIYLDIFTKKLETYVGDYYSVVEEIEKRIEREIKKNAQLEKQIQDRKEKVNFFANKGGKMRKLAQKLRNETEEMEENKVDVRREDKTIRNFIIPCQDIFGNIVTIKSVKIIKDHQPIIKKIDKVLTKGMRMLISGPNGIGKTTFLRSLINNENEGANILDGVCVGYYSQDFTNLNFNDTVFDSLESILKTGTDEQEMRSIAAGFLITGDLMGHKVSHLSEGQKGLLSFARLVLMCPGLLILDEPTNHINFRHIPVIAKALNEYKGAMILISHMPEFAEKIKIDENLDLGKI
;
A
#
# COMPACT_ATOMS: atom_id res chain seq x y z
N MET A 1 37.39 -8.88 6.67
CA MET A 1 36.81 -10.10 7.27
C MET A 1 35.64 -10.49 6.40
N ALA A 2 35.47 -11.76 6.03
CA ALA A 2 34.32 -12.17 5.24
C ALA A 2 33.04 -11.89 6.04
N GLU A 3 32.12 -11.10 5.50
CA GLU A 3 30.89 -10.71 6.18
C GLU A 3 30.01 -11.95 6.45
N GLU A 4 29.74 -12.22 7.72
CA GLU A 4 29.00 -13.40 8.17
C GLU A 4 27.52 -13.31 7.78
N VAL A 5 26.95 -14.38 7.20
CA VAL A 5 25.52 -14.47 6.87
C VAL A 5 24.74 -14.81 8.15
N ILE A 6 23.73 -14.00 8.48
CA ILE A 6 22.91 -14.19 9.68
C ILE A 6 21.59 -14.91 9.39
N LEU A 7 21.01 -14.69 8.20
CA LEU A 7 19.75 -15.30 7.77
C LEU A 7 19.90 -15.81 6.34
N ARG A 8 19.46 -17.03 6.07
CA ARG A 8 19.50 -17.65 4.75
C ARG A 8 18.21 -18.40 4.44
N PHE A 9 17.67 -18.14 3.27
CA PHE A 9 16.57 -18.88 2.65
C PHE A 9 17.16 -19.70 1.50
N ASP A 10 16.89 -21.00 1.48
CA ASP A 10 17.30 -21.93 0.43
C ASP A 10 16.06 -22.61 -0.17
N ASN A 11 15.67 -22.17 -1.37
CA ASN A 11 14.55 -22.67 -2.19
C ASN A 11 13.25 -22.84 -1.40
N VAL A 12 12.92 -21.83 -0.60
CA VAL A 12 11.76 -21.84 0.29
C VAL A 12 10.48 -21.62 -0.48
N SER A 13 9.51 -22.53 -0.33
CA SER A 13 8.16 -22.33 -0.86
C SER A 13 7.14 -22.42 0.26
N PHE A 14 6.08 -21.59 0.17
CA PHE A 14 5.02 -21.52 1.17
C PHE A 14 3.66 -21.28 0.52
N GLU A 15 2.63 -21.95 1.04
CA GLU A 15 1.23 -21.82 0.63
C GLU A 15 0.32 -21.89 1.87
N TYR A 16 -0.69 -21.02 1.95
CA TYR A 16 -1.73 -21.09 3.00
C TYR A 16 -2.83 -22.08 2.63
N LEU A 17 -3.18 -22.15 1.34
CA LEU A 17 -4.20 -23.01 0.80
C LEU A 17 -3.57 -23.88 -0.29
N TYR A 18 -4.02 -25.13 -0.34
CA TYR A 18 -3.56 -26.08 -1.34
C TYR A 18 -3.68 -25.50 -2.75
N LYS A 19 -2.58 -25.53 -3.53
CA LYS A 19 -2.45 -24.97 -4.89
C LYS A 19 -2.55 -23.44 -5.01
N LYS A 20 -2.36 -22.69 -3.92
CA LYS A 20 -2.22 -21.23 -3.96
C LYS A 20 -0.90 -20.82 -3.31
N PRO A 21 0.23 -20.95 -4.03
CA PRO A 21 1.53 -20.58 -3.51
C PRO A 21 1.63 -19.07 -3.30
N LEU A 22 2.21 -18.69 -2.17
CA LEU A 22 2.52 -17.31 -1.82
C LEU A 22 4.01 -17.00 -2.02
N LEU A 23 4.86 -18.01 -1.79
CA LEU A 23 6.29 -17.98 -2.06
C LEU A 23 6.66 -19.23 -2.85
N GLU A 24 7.43 -19.06 -3.92
CA GLU A 24 7.96 -20.13 -4.76
C GLU A 24 9.48 -20.05 -4.85
N GLU A 25 10.16 -21.10 -4.38
CA GLU A 25 11.61 -21.31 -4.51
C GLU A 25 12.45 -20.08 -4.08
N ALA A 26 12.00 -19.37 -3.05
CA ALA A 26 12.67 -18.19 -2.53
C ALA A 26 14.05 -18.53 -1.97
N SER A 27 15.07 -17.89 -2.54
CA SER A 27 16.48 -18.06 -2.16
C SER A 27 17.16 -16.71 -2.00
N PHE A 28 17.60 -16.40 -0.78
CA PHE A 28 18.35 -15.18 -0.48
C PHE A 28 19.17 -15.34 0.80
N SER A 29 20.13 -14.44 1.01
CA SER A 29 20.93 -14.38 2.22
C SER A 29 21.06 -12.93 2.71
N ILE A 30 20.93 -12.72 4.01
CA ILE A 30 21.16 -11.43 4.66
C ILE A 30 22.42 -11.52 5.52
N ARG A 31 23.27 -10.50 5.41
CA ARG A 31 24.49 -10.39 6.19
C ARG A 31 24.23 -9.76 7.55
N LYS A 32 25.10 -10.08 8.51
CA LYS A 32 25.06 -9.48 9.84
C LYS A 32 25.32 -7.97 9.76
N GLY A 33 24.52 -7.19 10.46
CA GLY A 33 24.61 -5.72 10.49
C GLY A 33 23.84 -5.02 9.36
N SER A 34 23.42 -5.74 8.31
CA SER A 34 22.78 -5.12 7.15
C SER A 34 21.42 -4.49 7.46
N LYS A 35 21.14 -3.40 6.74
CA LYS A 35 19.85 -2.70 6.74
C LYS A 35 19.09 -3.02 5.47
N ILE A 36 18.14 -3.93 5.57
CA ILE A 36 17.42 -4.46 4.43
C ILE A 36 15.98 -3.97 4.44
N THR A 37 15.50 -3.57 3.27
CA THR A 37 14.10 -3.24 3.05
C THR A 37 13.39 -4.41 2.38
N LEU A 38 12.25 -4.82 2.93
CA LEU A 38 11.37 -5.81 2.31
C LEU A 38 10.25 -5.08 1.57
N MET A 39 10.34 -5.07 0.24
CA MET A 39 9.40 -4.40 -0.64
C MET A 39 8.49 -5.41 -1.34
N GLY A 40 7.27 -5.00 -1.68
CA GLY A 40 6.33 -5.80 -2.46
C GLY A 40 4.93 -5.21 -2.35
N GLN A 41 4.04 -5.63 -3.24
CA GLN A 41 2.64 -5.18 -3.20
C GLN A 41 1.93 -5.67 -1.93
N ASN A 42 0.78 -5.08 -1.61
CA ASN A 42 -0.06 -5.60 -0.52
C ASN A 42 -0.63 -6.96 -0.89
N GLY A 43 -0.63 -7.88 0.06
CA GLY A 43 -0.97 -9.29 -0.19
C GLY A 43 0.12 -10.08 -0.93
N ALA A 44 1.29 -9.50 -1.20
CA ALA A 44 2.41 -10.25 -1.79
C ALA A 44 2.97 -11.32 -0.83
N GLY A 45 2.81 -11.13 0.48
CA GLY A 45 3.27 -12.06 1.52
C GLY A 45 4.38 -11.53 2.42
N LYS A 46 4.58 -10.20 2.50
CA LYS A 46 5.62 -9.56 3.33
C LYS A 46 5.54 -9.98 4.81
N SER A 47 4.38 -9.83 5.45
CA SER A 47 4.18 -10.26 6.84
C SER A 47 4.23 -11.79 7.00
N THR A 48 3.89 -12.55 5.96
CA THR A 48 4.09 -14.01 5.93
C THR A 48 5.58 -14.37 5.95
N LEU A 49 6.41 -13.62 5.22
CA LEU A 49 7.86 -13.78 5.26
C LEU A 49 8.41 -13.52 6.66
N PHE A 50 7.89 -12.51 7.37
CA PHE A 50 8.23 -12.29 8.78
C PHE A 50 7.81 -13.47 9.66
N GLY A 51 6.62 -14.04 9.46
CA GLY A 51 6.18 -15.26 10.16
C GLY A 51 7.12 -16.46 9.93
N LEU A 52 7.61 -16.62 8.70
CA LEU A 52 8.61 -17.64 8.35
C LEU A 52 9.97 -17.38 9.02
N ILE A 53 10.45 -16.13 9.04
CA ILE A 53 11.71 -15.76 9.72
C ILE A 53 11.62 -16.01 11.22
N LYS A 54 10.47 -15.67 11.83
CA LYS A 54 10.21 -15.89 13.26
C LYS A 54 9.98 -17.36 13.64
N ASN A 55 9.98 -18.27 12.66
CA ASN A 55 9.65 -19.68 12.86
C ASN A 55 8.23 -19.90 13.43
N GLU A 56 7.32 -18.95 13.23
CA GLU A 56 5.88 -19.07 13.54
C GLU A 56 5.14 -19.84 12.45
N LEU A 57 5.68 -19.79 11.23
CA LEU A 57 5.21 -20.52 10.06
C LEU A 57 6.32 -21.45 9.59
N SER A 58 5.92 -22.64 9.11
CA SER A 58 6.85 -23.61 8.54
C SER A 58 6.77 -23.59 7.01
N PRO A 59 7.91 -23.58 6.31
CA PRO A 59 7.91 -23.69 4.86
C PRO A 59 7.40 -25.07 4.42
N LYS A 60 6.76 -25.14 3.26
CA LYS A 60 6.33 -26.41 2.65
C LYS A 60 7.51 -27.17 2.07
N THR A 61 8.42 -26.45 1.42
CA THR A 61 9.68 -26.96 0.87
C THR A 61 10.79 -25.95 1.10
N GLY A 62 12.04 -26.40 1.01
CA GLY A 62 13.22 -25.56 1.26
C GLY A 62 13.59 -25.46 2.73
N LYS A 63 14.57 -24.61 3.03
CA LYS A 63 15.10 -24.45 4.39
C LYS A 63 15.36 -22.98 4.70
N ILE A 64 15.01 -22.58 5.92
CA ILE A 64 15.38 -21.30 6.51
C ILE A 64 16.43 -21.58 7.58
N SER A 65 17.56 -20.89 7.51
CA SER A 65 18.67 -21.05 8.46
C SER A 65 19.01 -19.70 9.08
N ILE A 66 19.05 -19.66 10.41
CA ILE A 66 19.49 -18.50 11.20
C ILE A 66 20.77 -18.89 11.93
N THR A 67 21.85 -18.14 11.69
CA THR A 67 23.18 -18.47 12.21
C THR A 67 23.26 -18.20 13.71
N ASN A 68 23.95 -19.08 14.45
CA ASN A 68 24.21 -18.96 15.89
C ASN A 68 22.97 -18.79 16.78
N ASN A 69 21.79 -19.25 16.34
CA ASN A 69 20.50 -19.01 17.03
C ASN A 69 20.29 -17.53 17.36
N ALA A 70 20.64 -16.65 16.41
CA ALA A 70 20.47 -15.21 16.53
C ALA A 70 19.04 -14.86 17.00
N THR A 71 18.97 -13.95 17.98
CA THR A 71 17.72 -13.53 18.58
C THR A 71 16.93 -12.61 17.63
N ILE A 72 15.61 -12.81 17.53
CA ILE A 72 14.74 -12.00 16.68
C ILE A 72 13.84 -11.14 17.57
N GLY A 73 13.77 -9.85 17.27
CA GLY A 73 12.81 -8.91 17.86
C GLY A 73 11.87 -8.38 16.80
N THR A 74 10.62 -8.10 17.19
CA THR A 74 9.61 -7.56 16.29
C THR A 74 8.79 -6.52 17.00
N ALA A 75 8.58 -5.36 16.37
CA ALA A 75 7.63 -4.38 16.85
C ALA A 75 6.22 -4.84 16.54
N MET A 76 5.38 -4.97 17.57
CA MET A 76 3.95 -5.20 17.36
C MET A 76 3.31 -3.91 16.83
N GLN A 77 2.20 -4.04 16.11
CA GLN A 77 1.48 -2.87 15.58
C GLN A 77 0.58 -2.21 16.63
N VAL A 78 0.04 -2.99 17.56
CA VAL A 78 -0.85 -2.51 18.62
C VAL A 78 -0.55 -3.20 19.94
N ILE A 79 -0.80 -2.49 21.05
CA ILE A 79 -0.76 -3.06 22.39
C ILE A 79 -2.09 -3.77 22.64
N ASN A 80 -2.03 -5.01 23.15
CA ASN A 80 -3.23 -5.78 23.49
C ASN A 80 -4.02 -5.08 24.59
N ARG A 81 -5.36 -5.12 24.51
CA ARG A 81 -6.24 -4.48 25.51
C ARG A 81 -6.02 -5.03 26.92
N GLU A 82 -5.66 -6.30 27.02
CA GLU A 82 -5.33 -7.00 28.27
C GLU A 82 -4.12 -6.36 28.99
N ASP A 83 -3.25 -5.69 28.24
CA ASP A 83 -2.03 -5.07 28.78
C ASP A 83 -2.24 -3.60 29.18
N PHE A 84 -3.44 -3.04 29.03
CA PHE A 84 -3.68 -1.61 29.28
C PHE A 84 -3.58 -1.23 30.76
N ASP A 85 -3.88 -2.17 31.64
CA ASP A 85 -3.83 -1.96 33.08
C ASP A 85 -2.43 -2.15 33.68
N LEU A 86 -1.49 -2.73 32.91
CA LEU A 86 -0.11 -2.89 33.33
C LEU A 86 0.59 -1.54 33.37
N THR A 87 1.47 -1.38 34.36
CA THR A 87 2.50 -0.35 34.32
C THR A 87 3.48 -0.64 33.18
N ILE A 88 4.20 0.39 32.73
CA ILE A 88 5.24 0.21 31.70
C ILE A 88 6.31 -0.78 32.18
N GLU A 89 6.72 -0.72 33.44
CA GLU A 89 7.67 -1.69 34.02
C GLU A 89 7.15 -3.14 33.90
N GLU A 90 5.91 -3.39 34.32
CA GLU A 90 5.28 -4.72 34.22
C GLU A 90 5.12 -5.16 32.77
N TYR A 91 4.77 -4.23 31.87
CA TYR A 91 4.64 -4.52 30.45
C TYR A 91 5.98 -5.00 29.87
N PHE A 92 7.08 -4.28 30.13
CA PHE A 92 8.42 -4.70 29.71
C PHE A 92 8.90 -5.99 30.36
N ALA A 93 8.49 -6.27 31.60
CA ALA A 93 8.81 -7.51 32.29
C ALA A 93 8.28 -8.75 31.52
N LYS A 94 7.13 -8.63 30.84
CA LYS A 94 6.57 -9.71 29.99
C LYS A 94 7.48 -10.14 28.84
N ALA A 95 8.44 -9.30 28.46
CA ALA A 95 9.39 -9.70 27.43
C ALA A 95 10.25 -10.87 27.92
N PHE A 96 10.50 -11.01 29.22
CA PHE A 96 11.45 -11.97 29.77
C PHE A 96 10.76 -13.13 30.49
N GLU A 97 11.22 -14.35 30.26
CA GLU A 97 10.80 -15.50 31.08
C GLU A 97 11.29 -15.36 32.53
N ILE A 98 12.50 -14.83 32.70
CA ILE A 98 13.09 -14.49 33.99
C ILE A 98 13.42 -13.01 33.95
N VAL A 99 12.72 -12.23 34.78
CA VAL A 99 12.87 -10.77 34.82
C VAL A 99 14.29 -10.41 35.29
N PRO A 100 15.07 -9.68 34.49
CA PRO A 100 16.43 -9.34 34.86
C PRO A 100 16.44 -8.27 35.96
N ALA A 101 17.38 -8.37 36.91
CA ALA A 101 17.50 -7.42 38.02
C ALA A 101 17.77 -5.97 37.55
N ASP A 102 18.35 -5.80 36.36
CA ASP A 102 18.64 -4.52 35.74
C ASP A 102 17.53 -4.00 34.81
N LEU A 103 16.30 -4.55 34.90
CA LEU A 103 15.18 -4.19 34.02
C LEU A 103 14.97 -2.68 33.91
N LYS A 104 14.95 -1.94 35.03
CA LYS A 104 14.75 -0.48 35.02
C LYS A 104 15.81 0.26 34.20
N SER A 105 17.07 -0.20 34.28
CA SER A 105 18.18 0.35 33.51
C SER A 105 18.01 0.05 32.02
N LYS A 106 17.61 -1.19 31.68
CA LYS A 106 17.32 -1.58 30.29
C LYS A 106 16.17 -0.77 29.70
N ILE A 107 15.07 -0.61 30.44
CA ILE A 107 13.91 0.20 30.05
C ILE A 107 14.36 1.64 29.77
N SER A 108 15.12 2.24 30.68
CA SER A 108 15.60 3.62 30.52
C SER A 108 16.43 3.79 29.23
N LYS A 109 17.34 2.85 28.94
CA LYS A 109 18.15 2.87 27.72
C LYS A 109 17.31 2.76 26.45
N VAL A 110 16.36 1.81 26.39
CA VAL A 110 15.54 1.65 25.18
C VAL A 110 14.54 2.79 25.00
N MET A 111 14.05 3.37 26.10
CA MET A 111 13.17 4.53 26.07
C MET A 111 13.90 5.79 25.60
N GLU A 112 15.15 5.97 26.02
CA GLU A 112 16.02 7.04 25.52
C GLU A 112 16.25 6.89 24.01
N VAL A 113 16.54 5.68 23.54
CA VAL A 113 16.73 5.36 22.13
C VAL A 113 15.51 5.74 21.26
N VAL A 114 14.29 5.50 21.75
CA VAL A 114 13.06 5.86 21.02
C VAL A 114 12.55 7.27 21.35
N ASN A 115 13.33 8.07 22.07
CA ASN A 115 12.95 9.39 22.58
C ASN A 115 11.56 9.41 23.26
N LEU A 116 11.38 8.52 24.25
CA LEU A 116 10.16 8.40 25.03
C LEU A 116 10.44 8.77 26.49
N VAL A 117 9.99 9.96 26.90
CA VAL A 117 10.17 10.45 28.28
C VAL A 117 8.85 10.33 29.05
N ILE A 118 8.68 9.21 29.76
CA ILE A 118 7.52 8.93 30.62
C ILE A 118 7.95 8.13 31.84
N SER A 119 7.20 8.24 32.95
CA SER A 119 7.44 7.41 34.13
C SER A 119 7.07 5.94 33.84
N ILE A 120 7.92 5.01 34.30
CA ILE A 120 7.70 3.56 34.16
C ILE A 120 6.52 3.04 35.01
N ASP A 121 6.08 3.81 36.01
CA ASP A 121 4.93 3.48 36.86
C ASP A 121 3.59 3.82 36.19
N LYS A 122 3.62 4.54 35.06
CA LYS A 122 2.39 4.91 34.34
C LYS A 122 1.80 3.69 33.66
N LYS A 123 0.47 3.55 33.72
CA LYS A 123 -0.23 2.49 32.97
C LYS A 123 -0.18 2.72 31.46
N VAL A 124 0.02 1.63 30.72
CA VAL A 124 0.14 1.63 29.26
C VAL A 124 -1.13 2.14 28.56
N GLY A 125 -2.31 1.89 29.14
CA GLY A 125 -3.60 2.33 28.58
C GLY A 125 -3.72 3.85 28.41
N PHE A 126 -3.09 4.64 29.29
CA PHE A 126 -3.12 6.12 29.31
C PHE A 126 -2.09 6.79 28.40
N LEU A 127 -1.36 6.01 27.59
CA LEU A 127 -0.42 6.56 26.62
C LEU A 127 -1.16 7.02 25.35
N SER A 128 -0.66 8.11 24.76
CA SER A 128 -1.13 8.56 23.45
C SER A 128 -0.76 7.57 22.35
N GLY A 129 -1.40 7.65 21.18
CA GLY A 129 -1.08 6.78 20.03
C GLY A 129 0.41 6.79 19.67
N GLY A 130 1.02 7.98 19.57
CA GLY A 130 2.46 8.11 19.32
C GLY A 130 3.34 7.58 20.45
N GLN A 131 2.94 7.77 21.71
CA GLN A 131 3.65 7.17 22.86
C GLN A 131 3.55 5.64 22.85
N LYS A 132 2.41 5.08 22.47
CA LYS A 132 2.21 3.62 22.32
C LYS A 132 3.09 3.06 21.20
N ALA A 133 3.16 3.73 20.05
CA ALA A 133 4.03 3.32 18.96
C ALA A 133 5.51 3.30 19.38
N ARG A 134 6.00 4.37 20.03
CA ARG A 134 7.37 4.42 20.57
C ARG A 134 7.61 3.35 21.66
N LEU A 135 6.62 3.09 22.52
CA LEU A 135 6.71 2.04 23.54
C LEU A 135 6.83 0.65 22.90
N LEU A 136 6.06 0.35 21.85
CA LEU A 136 6.10 -0.91 21.11
C LEU A 136 7.46 -1.14 20.44
N LEU A 137 8.04 -0.09 19.88
CA LEU A 137 9.39 -0.14 19.34
C LEU A 137 10.43 -0.40 20.44
N ALA A 138 10.36 0.34 21.56
CA ALA A 138 11.24 0.11 22.70
C ALA A 138 11.11 -1.31 23.26
N TYR A 139 9.89 -1.85 23.29
CA TYR A 139 9.60 -3.22 23.70
C TYR A 139 10.27 -4.24 22.78
N ALA A 140 10.30 -4.01 21.47
CA ALA A 140 11.02 -4.87 20.53
C ALA A 140 12.55 -4.86 20.77
N LEU A 141 13.09 -3.74 21.26
CA LEU A 141 14.52 -3.53 21.50
C LEU A 141 15.00 -4.01 22.88
N ILE A 142 14.10 -4.26 23.84
CA ILE A 142 14.48 -4.56 25.23
C ILE A 142 15.35 -5.82 25.35
N LYS A 143 15.19 -6.77 24.43
CA LYS A 143 16.00 -8.00 24.35
C LYS A 143 17.33 -7.83 23.61
N ASN A 144 17.61 -6.65 23.06
CA ASN A 144 18.75 -6.39 22.18
C ASN A 144 18.88 -7.43 21.06
N PRO A 145 17.86 -7.57 20.19
CA PRO A 145 17.79 -8.67 19.23
C PRO A 145 18.85 -8.56 18.13
N ASP A 146 19.41 -9.69 17.70
CA ASP A 146 20.38 -9.78 16.59
C ASP A 146 19.77 -9.46 15.22
N ILE A 147 18.48 -9.75 15.06
CA ILE A 147 17.67 -9.39 13.90
C ILE A 147 16.43 -8.62 14.39
N LEU A 148 16.28 -7.38 13.95
CA LEU A 148 15.09 -6.56 14.21
C LEU A 148 14.17 -6.56 12.99
N LEU A 149 12.92 -6.98 13.17
CA LEU A 149 11.88 -6.96 12.13
C LEU A 149 10.89 -5.84 12.44
N LEU A 150 10.69 -4.92 11.49
CA LEU A 150 9.77 -3.78 11.65
C LEU A 150 8.75 -3.79 10.51
N ASP A 151 7.47 -3.85 10.86
CA ASP A 151 6.35 -3.82 9.90
C ASP A 151 5.58 -2.51 10.04
N GLU A 152 5.74 -1.61 9.06
CA GLU A 152 5.22 -0.24 9.03
C GLU A 152 5.53 0.58 10.31
N PRO A 153 6.81 0.76 10.67
CA PRO A 153 7.18 1.37 11.94
C PRO A 153 6.91 2.89 12.01
N THR A 154 6.66 3.54 10.88
CA THR A 154 6.31 4.97 10.80
C THR A 154 4.84 5.24 11.14
N ASN A 155 4.00 4.20 11.22
CA ASN A 155 2.59 4.35 11.53
C ASN A 155 2.37 4.98 12.90
N ASN A 156 1.50 5.98 12.95
CA ASN A 156 1.16 6.74 14.16
C ASN A 156 2.32 7.53 14.80
N LEU A 157 3.45 7.69 14.10
CA LEU A 157 4.52 8.61 14.50
C LEU A 157 4.33 10.00 13.86
N ASP A 158 4.78 11.02 14.59
CA ASP A 158 4.96 12.38 14.10
C ASP A 158 6.32 12.53 13.41
N GLN A 159 6.55 13.63 12.68
CA GLN A 159 7.81 13.87 11.96
C GLN A 159 9.04 13.73 12.87
N THR A 160 8.99 14.33 14.06
CA THR A 160 10.06 14.21 15.07
C THR A 160 10.31 12.74 15.42
N GLY A 161 9.26 11.95 15.60
CA GLY A 161 9.37 10.51 15.89
C GLY A 161 9.99 9.72 14.73
N ILE A 162 9.66 10.07 13.49
CA ILE A 162 10.24 9.47 12.29
C ILE A 162 11.74 9.79 12.21
N ASP A 163 12.13 11.05 12.41
CA ASP A 163 13.54 11.47 12.37
C ASP A 163 14.40 10.74 13.43
N HIS A 164 13.84 10.55 14.62
CA HIS A 164 14.48 9.75 15.68
C HIS A 164 14.59 8.28 15.31
N LEU A 165 13.54 7.68 14.75
CA LEU A 165 13.57 6.30 14.29
C LEU A 165 14.63 6.10 13.20
N ILE A 166 14.72 7.01 12.22
CA ILE A 166 15.75 7.00 11.18
C ILE A 166 17.14 7.01 11.81
N THR A 167 17.38 7.98 12.71
CA THR A 167 18.66 8.12 13.41
C THR A 167 19.04 6.83 14.15
N PHE A 168 18.07 6.24 14.87
CA PHE A 168 18.26 4.97 15.55
C PHE A 168 18.61 3.83 14.58
N LEU A 169 17.86 3.68 13.49
CA LEU A 169 18.07 2.60 12.53
C LEU A 169 19.44 2.66 11.87
N ILE A 170 19.92 3.88 11.56
CA ILE A 170 21.27 4.14 11.05
C ILE A 170 22.32 3.75 12.10
N MET A 171 22.12 4.11 13.36
CA MET A 171 23.08 3.85 14.44
C MET A 171 23.06 2.41 14.97
N TYR A 172 22.00 1.65 14.69
CA TYR A 172 21.86 0.29 15.22
C TYR A 172 22.89 -0.63 14.56
N GLU A 173 23.77 -1.28 15.33
CA GLU A 173 24.88 -2.06 14.74
C GLU A 173 24.46 -3.45 14.22
N LYS A 174 23.24 -3.89 14.55
CA LYS A 174 22.72 -5.22 14.22
C LYS A 174 21.80 -5.20 12.99
N THR A 175 21.42 -6.38 12.52
CA THR A 175 20.62 -6.53 11.30
C THR A 175 19.20 -6.02 11.50
N VAL A 176 18.69 -5.28 10.52
CA VAL A 176 17.29 -4.79 10.50
C VAL A 176 16.66 -5.16 9.18
N ILE A 177 15.41 -5.63 9.23
CA ILE A 177 14.54 -5.82 8.08
C ILE A 177 13.30 -4.96 8.28
N VAL A 178 13.07 -4.00 7.37
CA VAL A 178 11.96 -3.06 7.47
C VAL A 178 10.99 -3.24 6.32
N ILE A 179 9.70 -3.28 6.62
CA ILE A 179 8.61 -3.10 5.66
C ILE A 179 8.06 -1.70 5.90
N SER A 180 8.02 -0.87 4.86
CA SER A 180 7.29 0.40 4.91
C SER A 180 6.76 0.79 3.53
N HIS A 181 5.73 1.65 3.52
CA HIS A 181 5.28 2.36 2.33
C HIS A 181 5.92 3.76 2.15
N ASP A 182 6.71 4.23 3.11
CA ASP A 182 7.35 5.54 3.07
C ASP A 182 8.73 5.46 2.41
N ALA A 183 8.83 5.96 1.17
CA ALA A 183 10.05 5.88 0.37
C ALA A 183 11.19 6.74 0.92
N ASP A 184 10.90 7.95 1.40
CA ASP A 184 11.90 8.87 1.96
C ASP A 184 12.51 8.24 3.21
N PHE A 185 11.67 7.70 4.09
CA PHE A 185 12.09 6.99 5.29
C PHE A 185 13.00 5.80 4.97
N LEU A 186 12.59 4.92 4.04
CA LEU A 186 13.37 3.73 3.67
C LEU A 186 14.72 4.13 3.05
N ASN A 187 14.74 5.15 2.21
CA ASN A 187 15.95 5.56 1.51
C ASN A 187 17.06 6.05 2.46
N CYS A 188 16.72 6.56 3.64
CA CYS A 188 17.71 7.06 4.61
C CYS A 188 18.68 6.00 5.16
N PHE A 189 18.28 4.74 5.21
CA PHE A 189 19.08 3.69 5.86
C PHE A 189 19.19 2.38 5.05
N THR A 190 18.46 2.23 3.96
CA THR A 190 18.46 0.99 3.18
C THR A 190 19.81 0.76 2.48
N GLU A 191 20.39 -0.42 2.68
CA GLU A 191 21.60 -0.88 1.99
C GLU A 191 21.28 -1.94 0.91
N GLY A 192 20.08 -2.53 0.98
CA GLY A 192 19.58 -3.47 -0.02
C GLY A 192 18.09 -3.71 0.12
N VAL A 193 17.48 -4.13 -0.98
CA VAL A 193 16.03 -4.38 -1.06
C VAL A 193 15.79 -5.83 -1.42
N ILE A 194 14.95 -6.50 -0.64
CA ILE A 194 14.33 -7.77 -0.99
C ILE A 194 12.98 -7.43 -1.60
N TYR A 195 12.83 -7.66 -2.89
CA TYR A 195 11.58 -7.42 -3.62
C TYR A 195 10.80 -8.72 -3.77
N LEU A 196 9.58 -8.73 -3.23
CA LEU A 196 8.62 -9.82 -3.36
C LEU A 196 7.62 -9.51 -4.47
N ASP A 197 7.77 -10.22 -5.58
CA ASP A 197 6.89 -10.11 -6.72
C ASP A 197 5.62 -10.96 -6.48
N ILE A 198 4.48 -10.29 -6.38
CA ILE A 198 3.17 -10.92 -6.14
C ILE A 198 2.74 -11.85 -7.28
N PHE A 199 3.30 -11.73 -8.48
CA PHE A 199 2.89 -12.52 -9.65
C PHE A 199 3.75 -13.75 -9.80
N THR A 200 5.08 -13.56 -9.80
CA THR A 200 6.01 -14.69 -9.90
C THR A 200 6.11 -15.45 -8.60
N LYS A 201 5.66 -14.87 -7.47
CA LYS A 201 5.83 -15.41 -6.12
C LYS A 201 7.30 -15.62 -5.73
N LYS A 202 8.22 -15.01 -6.46
CA LYS A 202 9.66 -15.11 -6.25
C LYS A 202 10.17 -13.89 -5.50
N LEU A 203 11.27 -14.11 -4.79
CA LEU A 203 12.05 -13.06 -4.15
C LEU A 203 13.24 -12.70 -5.04
N GLU A 204 13.44 -11.41 -5.24
CA GLU A 204 14.61 -10.85 -5.88
C GLU A 204 15.37 -9.97 -4.87
N THR A 205 16.69 -9.99 -4.92
CA THR A 205 17.53 -9.20 -4.02
C THR A 205 18.34 -8.19 -4.80
N TYR A 206 18.30 -6.94 -4.34
CA TYR A 206 18.99 -5.82 -4.92
C TYR A 206 19.89 -5.17 -3.86
N VAL A 207 21.01 -4.61 -4.29
CA VAL A 207 21.97 -3.92 -3.43
C VAL A 207 21.99 -2.45 -3.81
N GLY A 208 21.89 -1.57 -2.83
CA GLY A 208 21.83 -0.12 -3.03
C GLY A 208 20.78 0.54 -2.15
N ASP A 209 20.74 1.86 -2.22
CA ASP A 209 19.68 2.66 -1.60
C ASP A 209 18.32 2.38 -2.25
N TYR A 210 17.26 2.79 -1.57
CA TYR A 210 15.90 2.46 -1.97
C TYR A 210 15.55 3.02 -3.36
N TYR A 211 15.85 4.31 -3.61
CA TYR A 211 15.47 4.94 -4.88
C TYR A 211 16.22 4.36 -6.08
N SER A 212 17.52 4.10 -5.94
CA SER A 212 18.32 3.51 -7.02
C SER A 212 17.78 2.14 -7.41
N VAL A 213 17.39 1.33 -6.42
CA VAL A 213 16.80 0.02 -6.67
C VAL A 213 15.41 0.11 -7.29
N VAL A 214 14.55 1.02 -6.80
CA VAL A 214 13.23 1.22 -7.41
C VAL A 214 13.36 1.62 -8.88
N GLU A 215 14.27 2.55 -9.19
CA GLU A 215 14.54 2.97 -10.57
C GLU A 215 15.09 1.81 -11.43
N GLU A 216 15.94 0.95 -10.87
CA GLU A 216 16.44 -0.25 -11.55
C GLU A 216 15.31 -1.24 -11.87
N ILE A 217 14.43 -1.50 -10.90
CA ILE A 217 13.26 -2.37 -11.05
C ILE A 217 12.34 -1.79 -12.13
N GLU A 218 12.06 -0.49 -12.11
CA GLU A 218 11.24 0.19 -13.12
C GLU A 218 11.82 0.07 -14.52
N LYS A 219 13.12 0.39 -14.70
CA LYS A 219 13.82 0.26 -15.98
C LYS A 219 13.81 -1.17 -16.50
N ARG A 220 13.93 -2.16 -15.62
CA ARG A 220 13.85 -3.58 -15.98
C ARG A 220 12.45 -3.95 -16.45
N ILE A 221 11.42 -3.58 -15.70
CA ILE A 221 10.01 -3.81 -16.06
C ILE A 221 9.71 -3.17 -17.42
N GLU A 222 10.15 -1.94 -17.67
CA GLU A 222 9.97 -1.29 -18.97
C GLU A 222 10.63 -2.04 -20.13
N ARG A 223 11.86 -2.55 -19.92
CA ARG A 223 12.58 -3.36 -20.93
C ARG A 223 11.83 -4.66 -21.21
N GLU A 224 11.32 -5.32 -20.18
CA GLU A 224 10.51 -6.54 -20.30
C GLU A 224 9.22 -6.26 -21.07
N ILE A 225 8.49 -5.18 -20.76
CA ILE A 225 7.29 -4.75 -21.49
C ILE A 225 7.60 -4.47 -22.97
N LYS A 226 8.67 -3.72 -23.27
CA LYS A 226 9.08 -3.42 -24.65
C LYS A 226 9.43 -4.68 -25.43
N LYS A 227 10.18 -5.62 -24.81
CA LYS A 227 10.54 -6.90 -25.42
C LYS A 227 9.30 -7.75 -25.68
N ASN A 228 8.37 -7.78 -24.73
CA ASN A 228 7.11 -8.52 -24.84
C ASN A 228 6.20 -7.95 -25.94
N ALA A 229 6.08 -6.63 -26.07
CA ALA A 229 5.33 -6.00 -27.15
C ALA A 229 5.95 -6.28 -28.54
N GLN A 230 7.29 -6.30 -28.64
CA GLN A 230 7.98 -6.69 -29.87
C GLN A 230 7.74 -8.16 -30.22
N LEU A 231 7.81 -9.06 -29.23
CA LEU A 231 7.49 -10.48 -29.39
C LEU A 231 6.04 -10.68 -29.84
N GLU A 232 5.07 -9.98 -29.24
CA GLU A 232 3.66 -10.04 -29.66
C GLU A 232 3.46 -9.63 -31.11
N LYS A 233 4.11 -8.54 -31.54
CA LYS A 233 4.05 -8.10 -32.95
C LYS A 233 4.66 -9.15 -33.88
N GLN A 234 5.81 -9.73 -33.52
CA GLN A 234 6.45 -10.78 -34.31
C GLN A 234 5.59 -12.05 -34.39
N ILE A 235 4.96 -12.45 -33.28
CA ILE A 235 4.03 -13.58 -33.22
C ILE A 235 2.82 -13.30 -34.12
N GLN A 236 2.25 -12.10 -34.08
CA GLN A 236 1.12 -11.72 -34.93
C GLN A 236 1.50 -11.75 -36.42
N ASP A 237 2.63 -11.13 -36.80
CA ASP A 237 3.14 -11.15 -38.18
C ASP A 237 3.41 -12.59 -38.66
N ARG A 238 3.91 -13.47 -37.77
CA ARG A 238 4.14 -14.89 -38.06
C ARG A 238 2.84 -15.66 -38.19
N LYS A 239 1.84 -15.42 -37.34
CA LYS A 239 0.50 -16.03 -37.46
C LYS A 239 -0.19 -15.65 -38.76
N GLU A 240 -0.08 -14.40 -39.18
CA GLU A 240 -0.58 -13.94 -40.48
C GLU A 240 0.11 -14.64 -41.64
N LYS A 241 1.45 -14.77 -41.59
CA LYS A 241 2.22 -15.55 -42.57
C LYS A 241 1.82 -17.03 -42.58
N VAL A 242 1.67 -17.65 -41.41
CA VAL A 242 1.20 -19.04 -41.28
C VAL A 242 -0.16 -19.20 -41.95
N ASN A 243 -1.12 -18.32 -41.68
CA ASN A 243 -2.45 -18.36 -42.29
C ASN A 243 -2.39 -18.16 -43.82
N PHE A 244 -1.54 -17.24 -44.29
CA PHE A 244 -1.33 -17.01 -45.72
C PHE A 244 -0.71 -18.22 -46.44
N PHE A 245 0.30 -18.86 -45.84
CA PHE A 245 1.00 -20.01 -46.45
C PHE A 245 0.27 -21.34 -46.27
N ALA A 246 -0.58 -21.47 -45.24
CA ALA A 246 -1.41 -22.66 -45.01
C ALA A 246 -2.45 -22.87 -46.12
N ASN A 247 -2.91 -21.79 -46.76
CA ASN A 247 -3.84 -21.82 -47.89
C ASN A 247 -3.18 -22.19 -49.24
N LYS A 248 -1.86 -22.43 -49.28
CA LYS A 248 -1.11 -22.78 -50.49
C LYS A 248 -0.59 -24.23 -50.44
N GLY A 249 -0.67 -24.94 -51.57
CA GLY A 249 -0.22 -26.35 -51.70
C GLY A 249 1.31 -26.53 -51.84
N GLY A 250 1.80 -27.73 -51.53
CA GLY A 250 3.19 -28.15 -51.80
C GLY A 250 4.24 -27.73 -50.75
N LYS A 251 5.43 -27.29 -51.21
CA LYS A 251 6.56 -26.88 -50.33
C LYS A 251 6.19 -25.78 -49.32
N MET A 252 5.19 -24.95 -49.64
CA MET A 252 4.71 -23.87 -48.78
C MET A 252 3.98 -24.37 -47.52
N ARG A 253 3.35 -25.55 -47.57
CA ARG A 253 2.72 -26.17 -46.39
C ARG A 253 3.75 -26.64 -45.35
N LYS A 254 4.91 -27.13 -45.79
CA LYS A 254 6.04 -27.48 -44.90
C LYS A 254 6.65 -26.23 -44.25
N LEU A 255 6.73 -25.11 -44.98
CA LEU A 255 7.17 -23.82 -44.44
C LEU A 255 6.20 -23.29 -43.37
N ALA A 256 4.89 -23.41 -43.60
CA ALA A 256 3.86 -23.02 -42.63
C ALA A 256 3.93 -23.86 -41.34
N GLN A 257 4.22 -25.16 -41.45
CA GLN A 257 4.38 -26.04 -40.29
C GLN A 257 5.63 -25.70 -39.47
N LYS A 258 6.77 -25.41 -40.12
CA LYS A 258 7.97 -24.93 -39.44
C LYS A 258 7.73 -23.60 -38.73
N LEU A 259 7.08 -22.65 -39.41
CA LEU A 259 6.72 -21.35 -38.84
C LEU A 259 5.75 -21.49 -37.66
N ARG A 260 4.82 -22.45 -37.68
CA ARG A 260 3.95 -22.76 -36.54
C ARG A 260 4.75 -23.19 -35.33
N ASN A 261 5.60 -24.21 -35.47
CA ASN A 261 6.39 -24.72 -34.35
C ASN A 261 7.30 -23.64 -33.75
N GLU A 262 7.96 -22.83 -34.58
CA GLU A 262 8.76 -21.70 -34.11
C GLU A 262 7.91 -20.60 -33.44
N THR A 263 6.64 -20.45 -33.82
CA THR A 263 5.72 -19.48 -33.20
C THR A 263 5.21 -20.00 -31.86
N GLU A 264 4.92 -21.30 -31.75
CA GLU A 264 4.56 -21.97 -30.49
C GLU A 264 5.72 -21.89 -29.48
N GLU A 265 6.95 -22.16 -29.90
CA GLU A 265 8.15 -22.02 -29.05
C GLU A 265 8.39 -20.55 -28.61
N MET A 266 8.05 -19.56 -29.44
CA MET A 266 8.08 -18.14 -29.05
C MET A 266 6.95 -17.77 -28.09
N GLU A 267 5.80 -18.43 -28.18
CA GLU A 267 4.69 -18.27 -27.24
C GLU A 267 5.01 -18.88 -25.87
N GLU A 268 5.69 -20.03 -25.84
CA GLU A 268 6.18 -20.67 -24.61
C GLU A 268 7.32 -19.88 -23.94
N ASN A 269 8.22 -19.28 -24.74
CA ASN A 269 9.30 -18.42 -24.25
C ASN A 269 8.84 -16.99 -23.94
N LYS A 270 7.58 -16.66 -24.21
CA LYS A 270 6.99 -15.40 -23.78
C LYS A 270 7.01 -15.42 -22.26
N VAL A 271 7.87 -14.57 -21.68
CA VAL A 271 7.79 -14.27 -20.25
C VAL A 271 6.36 -13.84 -20.02
N ASP A 272 5.64 -14.58 -19.17
CA ASP A 272 4.20 -14.42 -18.96
C ASP A 272 3.91 -12.92 -18.82
N VAL A 273 3.34 -12.34 -19.87
CA VAL A 273 3.19 -10.88 -19.94
C VAL A 273 2.07 -10.59 -18.97
N ARG A 274 2.49 -10.20 -17.77
CA ARG A 274 1.67 -9.87 -16.61
C ARG A 274 0.44 -9.14 -17.11
N ARG A 275 -0.75 -9.76 -16.98
CA ARG A 275 -2.02 -9.09 -17.34
C ARG A 275 -2.19 -7.76 -16.58
N GLU A 276 -1.52 -7.61 -15.44
CA GLU A 276 -1.46 -6.42 -14.59
C GLU A 276 -0.31 -5.43 -14.92
N ASP A 277 0.57 -5.71 -15.90
CA ASP A 277 1.56 -4.76 -16.45
C ASP A 277 0.97 -3.66 -17.34
N LYS A 278 -0.34 -3.69 -17.55
CA LYS A 278 -1.04 -2.65 -18.27
C LYS A 278 -1.35 -1.50 -17.32
N THR A 279 -0.84 -0.32 -17.62
CA THR A 279 -1.35 0.92 -17.01
C THR A 279 -2.83 1.08 -17.41
N ILE A 280 -3.67 1.50 -16.45
CA ILE A 280 -5.05 1.89 -16.75
C ILE A 280 -5.12 2.90 -17.89
N ARG A 281 -6.23 2.88 -18.63
CA ARG A 281 -6.43 3.85 -19.71
C ARG A 281 -6.62 5.24 -19.11
N ASN A 282 -6.25 6.27 -19.88
CA ASN A 282 -6.63 7.64 -19.54
C ASN A 282 -8.16 7.72 -19.43
N PHE A 283 -8.63 8.40 -18.40
CA PHE A 283 -10.05 8.56 -18.12
C PHE A 283 -10.33 9.99 -17.64
N ILE A 284 -11.59 10.38 -17.74
CA ILE A 284 -12.10 11.66 -17.24
C ILE A 284 -13.22 11.33 -16.26
N ILE A 285 -13.22 11.99 -15.11
CA ILE A 285 -14.33 11.92 -14.17
C ILE A 285 -15.36 12.97 -14.62
N PRO A 286 -16.55 12.55 -15.11
CA PRO A 286 -17.57 13.50 -15.51
C PRO A 286 -18.11 14.25 -14.28
N CYS A 287 -18.53 15.49 -14.49
CA CYS A 287 -19.01 16.37 -13.42
C CYS A 287 -20.50 16.62 -13.59
N GLN A 288 -21.26 16.48 -12.50
CA GLN A 288 -22.64 16.93 -12.46
C GLN A 288 -22.71 18.44 -12.73
N ASP A 289 -23.72 18.88 -13.48
CA ASP A 289 -23.94 20.31 -13.67
C ASP A 289 -24.70 20.88 -12.47
N ILE A 290 -23.96 21.54 -11.58
CA ILE A 290 -24.48 22.15 -10.35
C ILE A 290 -23.82 23.51 -10.11
N PHE A 291 -24.57 24.45 -9.53
CA PHE A 291 -24.13 25.82 -9.29
C PHE A 291 -24.38 26.22 -7.83
N GLY A 292 -23.53 27.11 -7.31
CA GLY A 292 -23.62 27.62 -5.95
C GLY A 292 -22.51 27.09 -5.02
N ASN A 293 -22.75 27.23 -3.72
CA ASN A 293 -21.84 26.79 -2.66
C ASN A 293 -22.02 25.30 -2.42
N ILE A 294 -21.18 24.48 -3.05
CA ILE A 294 -21.30 23.01 -3.02
C ILE A 294 -21.04 22.46 -1.62
N VAL A 295 -20.02 22.99 -0.93
CA VAL A 295 -19.73 22.64 0.47
C VAL A 295 -19.54 23.93 1.26
N THR A 296 -20.17 24.01 2.42
CA THR A 296 -19.97 25.09 3.40
C THR A 296 -19.53 24.50 4.72
N ILE A 297 -18.37 24.93 5.24
CA ILE A 297 -17.80 24.44 6.49
C ILE A 297 -17.62 25.64 7.44
N LYS A 298 -18.44 25.67 8.49
CA LYS A 298 -18.47 26.67 9.57
C LYS A 298 -17.72 26.22 10.83
N SER A 299 -17.56 24.92 11.02
CA SER A 299 -16.73 24.37 12.08
C SER A 299 -16.32 22.95 11.79
N VAL A 300 -15.18 22.55 12.36
CA VAL A 300 -14.65 21.19 12.27
C VAL A 300 -14.41 20.67 13.68
N LYS A 301 -14.76 19.40 13.88
CA LYS A 301 -14.45 18.66 15.11
C LYS A 301 -13.09 18.00 14.93
N ILE A 302 -12.15 18.35 15.81
CA ILE A 302 -10.78 17.89 15.80
C ILE A 302 -10.51 17.09 17.07
N ILE A 303 -9.75 16.01 16.98
CA ILE A 303 -9.30 15.26 18.16
C ILE A 303 -7.91 15.76 18.53
N LYS A 304 -7.79 16.37 19.72
CA LYS A 304 -6.51 16.79 20.29
C LYS A 304 -6.43 16.24 21.71
N ASP A 305 -5.32 15.57 22.04
CA ASP A 305 -5.12 14.94 23.35
C ASP A 305 -6.24 13.96 23.76
N HIS A 306 -6.81 13.24 22.78
CA HIS A 306 -7.96 12.32 22.94
C HIS A 306 -9.27 13.00 23.35
N GLN A 307 -9.33 14.33 23.29
CA GLN A 307 -10.55 15.11 23.53
C GLN A 307 -11.06 15.73 22.24
N PRO A 308 -12.38 15.66 21.98
CA PRO A 308 -12.99 16.33 20.84
C PRO A 308 -13.08 17.84 21.08
N ILE A 309 -12.46 18.63 20.21
CA ILE A 309 -12.52 20.09 20.21
C ILE A 309 -13.22 20.56 18.94
N ILE A 310 -14.19 21.45 19.07
CA ILE A 310 -14.84 22.10 17.92
C ILE A 310 -14.12 23.41 17.63
N LYS A 311 -13.61 23.55 16.41
CA LYS A 311 -12.97 24.77 15.91
C LYS A 311 -13.85 25.42 14.87
N LYS A 312 -14.19 26.70 15.08
CA LYS A 312 -14.90 27.50 14.09
C LYS A 312 -13.97 27.85 12.94
N ILE A 313 -14.41 27.58 11.72
CA ILE A 313 -13.72 27.95 10.49
C ILE A 313 -14.76 28.52 9.53
N ASP A 314 -14.36 29.19 8.46
CA ASP A 314 -15.31 29.64 7.43
C ASP A 314 -14.71 29.33 6.07
N LYS A 315 -15.13 28.19 5.51
CA LYS A 315 -14.65 27.71 4.22
C LYS A 315 -15.83 27.35 3.34
N VAL A 316 -15.75 27.77 2.08
CA VAL A 316 -16.77 27.51 1.06
C VAL A 316 -16.06 26.94 -0.17
N LEU A 317 -16.62 25.86 -0.71
CA LEU A 317 -16.18 25.26 -1.96
C LEU A 317 -17.26 25.45 -3.02
N THR A 318 -16.91 26.07 -4.14
CA THR A 318 -17.74 26.15 -5.34
C THR A 318 -17.21 25.22 -6.43
N LYS A 319 -17.94 25.08 -7.54
CA LYS A 319 -17.53 24.26 -8.69
C LYS A 319 -16.11 24.64 -9.16
N GLY A 320 -15.25 23.64 -9.34
CA GLY A 320 -13.86 23.78 -9.76
C GLY A 320 -12.87 24.05 -8.64
N MET A 321 -13.32 24.35 -7.42
CA MET A 321 -12.43 24.56 -6.28
C MET A 321 -11.97 23.24 -5.67
N ARG A 322 -10.72 23.21 -5.24
CA ARG A 322 -10.07 22.02 -4.67
C ARG A 322 -9.45 22.34 -3.34
N MET A 323 -9.88 21.62 -2.31
CA MET A 323 -9.37 21.76 -0.95
C MET A 323 -8.51 20.56 -0.56
N LEU A 324 -7.29 20.81 -0.12
CA LEU A 324 -6.43 19.81 0.51
C LEU A 324 -6.60 19.90 2.04
N ILE A 325 -6.89 18.77 2.67
CA ILE A 325 -6.94 18.64 4.12
C ILE A 325 -5.62 18.01 4.58
N SER A 326 -4.91 18.69 5.46
CA SER A 326 -3.63 18.24 6.04
C SER A 326 -3.71 18.20 7.56
N GLY A 327 -2.80 17.45 8.18
CA GLY A 327 -2.71 17.31 9.63
C GLY A 327 -2.15 15.95 10.05
N PRO A 328 -1.67 15.83 11.30
CA PRO A 328 -1.09 14.59 11.83
C PRO A 328 -2.11 13.45 11.88
N ASN A 329 -1.60 12.22 11.93
CA ASN A 329 -2.43 11.03 12.05
C ASN A 329 -3.22 11.03 13.36
N GLY A 330 -4.47 10.56 13.31
CA GLY A 330 -5.36 10.52 14.48
C GLY A 330 -6.04 11.85 14.84
N ILE A 331 -5.80 12.94 14.10
CA ILE A 331 -6.47 14.24 14.34
C ILE A 331 -7.96 14.27 13.97
N GLY A 332 -8.43 13.25 13.24
CA GLY A 332 -9.84 13.07 12.87
C GLY A 332 -10.18 13.41 11.41
N LYS A 333 -9.22 13.39 10.48
CA LYS A 333 -9.44 13.72 9.05
C LYS A 333 -10.52 12.85 8.40
N THR A 334 -10.37 11.52 8.45
CA THR A 334 -11.37 10.55 7.95
C THR A 334 -12.71 10.69 8.67
N THR A 335 -12.70 10.92 9.98
CA THR A 335 -13.92 11.13 10.77
C THR A 335 -14.66 12.38 10.32
N PHE A 336 -13.95 13.46 10.00
CA PHE A 336 -14.52 14.68 9.46
C PHE A 336 -15.19 14.44 8.10
N LEU A 337 -14.51 13.74 7.18
CA LEU A 337 -15.09 13.42 5.87
C LEU A 337 -16.36 12.57 5.99
N ARG A 338 -16.35 11.54 6.84
CA ARG A 338 -17.54 10.69 7.06
C ARG A 338 -18.71 11.47 7.64
N SER A 339 -18.42 12.33 8.62
CA SER A 339 -19.44 13.19 9.23
C SER A 339 -20.01 14.19 8.23
N LEU A 340 -19.20 14.70 7.30
CA LEU A 340 -19.63 15.56 6.21
C LEU A 340 -20.55 14.82 5.21
N ILE A 341 -20.23 13.57 4.87
CA ILE A 341 -21.02 12.77 3.91
C ILE A 341 -22.37 12.36 4.50
N ASN A 342 -22.41 11.98 5.78
CA ASN A 342 -23.63 11.53 6.45
C ASN A 342 -24.54 12.69 6.92
N ASN A 343 -24.15 13.95 6.68
CA ASN A 343 -24.82 15.13 7.24
C ASN A 343 -24.99 15.07 8.78
N GLU A 344 -24.06 14.41 9.47
CA GLU A 344 -24.04 14.30 10.94
C GLU A 344 -23.29 15.47 11.60
N ASN A 345 -22.73 16.38 10.80
CA ASN A 345 -21.92 17.50 11.27
C ASN A 345 -22.75 18.79 11.34
N GLU A 346 -23.00 19.31 12.54
CA GLU A 346 -23.68 20.61 12.71
C GLU A 346 -22.90 21.79 12.06
N GLY A 347 -21.60 21.58 11.84
CA GLY A 347 -20.67 22.59 11.33
C GLY A 347 -20.42 22.56 9.83
N ALA A 348 -20.91 21.57 9.09
CA ALA A 348 -20.57 21.43 7.66
C ALA A 348 -21.76 20.87 6.88
N ASN A 349 -22.06 21.48 5.72
CA ASN A 349 -23.18 21.08 4.89
C ASN A 349 -22.79 20.98 3.41
N ILE A 350 -23.37 19.98 2.74
CA ILE A 350 -23.29 19.80 1.30
C ILE A 350 -24.61 20.32 0.70
N LEU A 351 -24.53 21.02 -0.43
CA LEU A 351 -25.72 21.51 -1.12
C LEU A 351 -26.64 20.35 -1.54
N ASP A 352 -27.96 20.52 -1.31
CA ASP A 352 -28.96 19.52 -1.68
C ASP A 352 -28.92 19.22 -3.18
N GLY A 353 -29.03 17.94 -3.52
CA GLY A 353 -29.00 17.47 -4.91
C GLY A 353 -27.58 17.29 -5.50
N VAL A 354 -26.53 17.60 -4.75
CA VAL A 354 -25.15 17.23 -5.13
C VAL A 354 -24.97 15.71 -5.03
N CYS A 355 -24.54 15.09 -6.11
CA CYS A 355 -24.05 13.72 -6.11
C CYS A 355 -22.63 13.70 -5.54
N VAL A 356 -22.45 13.05 -4.39
CA VAL A 356 -21.16 12.94 -3.69
C VAL A 356 -20.47 11.65 -4.12
N GLY A 357 -19.32 11.79 -4.77
CA GLY A 357 -18.41 10.68 -5.04
C GLY A 357 -17.38 10.56 -3.92
N TYR A 358 -17.41 9.47 -3.17
CA TYR A 358 -16.48 9.24 -2.05
C TYR A 358 -15.54 8.07 -2.35
N TYR A 359 -14.23 8.29 -2.21
CA TYR A 359 -13.21 7.25 -2.16
C TYR A 359 -12.75 7.11 -0.70
N SER A 360 -13.08 5.98 -0.07
CA SER A 360 -12.70 5.70 1.32
C SER A 360 -11.37 4.96 1.39
N GLN A 361 -10.51 5.36 2.32
CA GLN A 361 -9.23 4.70 2.59
C GLN A 361 -9.37 3.19 2.86
N ASP A 362 -10.43 2.80 3.57
CA ASP A 362 -10.72 1.41 3.97
C ASP A 362 -11.79 0.72 3.11
N PHE A 363 -12.22 1.36 2.01
CA PHE A 363 -13.27 0.88 1.12
C PHE A 363 -14.62 0.56 1.80
N THR A 364 -14.91 1.15 2.96
CA THR A 364 -16.18 0.93 3.70
C THR A 364 -17.44 1.36 2.93
N ASN A 365 -17.27 2.18 1.89
CA ASN A 365 -18.34 2.57 0.97
C ASN A 365 -18.71 1.47 -0.05
N LEU A 366 -17.92 0.39 -0.15
CA LEU A 366 -18.24 -0.76 -0.99
C LEU A 366 -18.95 -1.85 -0.18
N ASN A 367 -19.97 -2.47 -0.78
CA ASN A 367 -20.58 -3.66 -0.23
C ASN A 367 -19.77 -4.91 -0.65
N PHE A 368 -19.11 -5.53 0.32
CA PHE A 368 -18.22 -6.68 0.07
C PHE A 368 -18.94 -7.96 -0.37
N ASN A 369 -20.26 -8.04 -0.15
CA ASN A 369 -21.05 -9.21 -0.53
C ASN A 369 -21.49 -9.19 -1.99
N ASP A 370 -21.55 -8.00 -2.60
CA ASP A 370 -21.97 -7.80 -3.98
C ASP A 370 -20.89 -8.30 -4.94
N THR A 371 -21.31 -8.70 -6.15
CA THR A 371 -20.34 -8.90 -7.23
C THR A 371 -19.81 -7.56 -7.72
N VAL A 372 -18.68 -7.60 -8.43
CA VAL A 372 -18.13 -6.41 -9.07
C VAL A 372 -19.12 -5.81 -10.07
N PHE A 373 -19.85 -6.67 -10.79
CA PHE A 373 -20.94 -6.24 -11.68
C PHE A 373 -22.04 -5.50 -10.90
N ASP A 374 -22.61 -6.12 -9.87
CA ASP A 374 -23.72 -5.53 -9.08
C ASP A 374 -23.29 -4.20 -8.45
N SER A 375 -22.04 -4.13 -7.98
CA SER A 375 -21.43 -2.94 -7.40
C SER A 375 -21.38 -1.77 -8.40
N LEU A 376 -21.05 -2.04 -9.66
CA LEU A 376 -21.05 -1.03 -10.73
C LEU A 376 -22.47 -0.71 -11.22
N GLU A 377 -23.35 -1.70 -11.30
CA GLU A 377 -24.74 -1.53 -11.75
C GLU A 377 -25.53 -0.65 -10.79
N SER A 378 -25.32 -0.80 -9.48
CA SER A 378 -26.04 -0.08 -8.42
C SER A 378 -25.95 1.46 -8.48
N ILE A 379 -24.98 1.99 -9.21
CA ILE A 379 -24.68 3.42 -9.30
C ILE A 379 -24.90 4.01 -10.70
N LEU A 380 -25.41 3.20 -11.64
CA LEU A 380 -25.65 3.66 -13.00
C LEU A 380 -26.69 4.78 -13.00
N LYS A 381 -26.36 5.88 -13.68
CA LYS A 381 -27.32 6.95 -13.96
C LYS A 381 -28.28 6.52 -15.06
N THR A 382 -29.47 7.09 -15.03
CA THR A 382 -30.49 6.87 -16.06
C THR A 382 -29.93 7.28 -17.42
N GLY A 383 -29.77 6.32 -18.34
CA GLY A 383 -29.25 6.55 -19.69
C GLY A 383 -27.87 5.95 -19.99
N THR A 384 -27.14 5.43 -19.00
CA THR A 384 -25.92 4.64 -19.23
C THR A 384 -26.31 3.19 -19.49
N ASP A 385 -25.84 2.61 -20.60
CA ASP A 385 -26.09 1.21 -20.91
C ASP A 385 -25.02 0.28 -20.29
N GLU A 386 -25.35 -1.01 -20.17
CA GLU A 386 -24.45 -2.02 -19.60
C GLU A 386 -23.13 -2.12 -20.40
N GLN A 387 -23.19 -1.83 -21.70
CA GLN A 387 -22.03 -1.90 -22.59
C GLN A 387 -21.03 -0.79 -22.28
N GLU A 388 -21.51 0.43 -22.02
CA GLU A 388 -20.73 1.58 -21.57
C GLU A 388 -20.10 1.31 -20.19
N MET A 389 -20.88 0.75 -19.26
CA MET A 389 -20.38 0.32 -17.96
C MET A 389 -19.20 -0.67 -18.09
N ARG A 390 -19.37 -1.72 -18.89
CA ARG A 390 -18.32 -2.72 -19.14
C ARG A 390 -17.10 -2.10 -19.83
N SER A 391 -17.31 -1.13 -20.72
CA SER A 391 -16.22 -0.39 -21.39
C SER A 391 -15.40 0.45 -20.41
N ILE A 392 -16.07 1.19 -19.51
CA ILE A 392 -15.42 1.98 -18.46
C ILE A 392 -14.65 1.05 -17.52
N ALA A 393 -15.29 -0.01 -17.02
CA ALA A 393 -14.67 -0.98 -16.12
C ALA A 393 -13.42 -1.63 -16.74
N ALA A 394 -13.47 -2.00 -18.03
CA ALA A 394 -12.31 -2.53 -18.74
C ALA A 394 -11.14 -1.52 -18.83
N GLY A 395 -11.43 -0.22 -18.86
CA GLY A 395 -10.42 0.85 -18.78
C GLY A 395 -9.64 0.86 -17.46
N PHE A 396 -10.27 0.38 -16.38
CA PHE A 396 -9.70 0.17 -15.05
C PHE A 396 -9.22 -1.27 -14.82
N LEU A 397 -9.00 -2.05 -15.89
CA LEU A 397 -8.56 -3.45 -15.85
C LEU A 397 -9.58 -4.41 -15.21
N ILE A 398 -10.82 -3.98 -15.04
CA ILE A 398 -11.92 -4.82 -14.55
C ILE A 398 -12.54 -5.52 -15.75
N THR A 399 -12.04 -6.72 -16.05
CA THR A 399 -12.46 -7.52 -17.21
C THR A 399 -13.62 -8.47 -16.86
N GLY A 400 -14.15 -9.16 -17.87
CA GLY A 400 -15.31 -10.07 -17.71
C GLY A 400 -15.12 -11.14 -16.64
N ASP A 401 -13.90 -11.64 -16.44
CA ASP A 401 -13.60 -12.61 -15.38
C ASP A 401 -13.85 -11.99 -14.00
N LEU A 402 -13.31 -10.79 -13.76
CA LEU A 402 -13.43 -10.05 -12.49
C LEU A 402 -14.87 -9.63 -12.15
N MET A 403 -15.70 -9.39 -13.17
CA MET A 403 -17.10 -8.96 -12.99
C MET A 403 -17.93 -9.93 -12.14
N GLY A 404 -17.66 -11.24 -12.25
CA GLY A 404 -18.35 -12.27 -11.49
C GLY A 404 -17.83 -12.51 -10.08
N HIS A 405 -16.70 -11.89 -9.69
CA HIS A 405 -16.17 -12.02 -8.34
C HIS A 405 -16.91 -11.15 -7.35
N LYS A 406 -16.97 -11.60 -6.09
CA LYS A 406 -17.38 -10.76 -4.98
C LYS A 406 -16.34 -9.67 -4.71
N VAL A 407 -16.79 -8.49 -4.31
CA VAL A 407 -15.91 -7.38 -3.93
C VAL A 407 -14.97 -7.78 -2.77
N SER A 408 -15.40 -8.65 -1.86
CA SER A 408 -14.54 -9.21 -0.80
C SER A 408 -13.29 -9.92 -1.32
N HIS A 409 -13.34 -10.54 -2.50
CA HIS A 409 -12.25 -11.31 -3.08
C HIS A 409 -11.26 -10.46 -3.89
N LEU A 410 -11.56 -9.18 -4.10
CA LEU A 410 -10.65 -8.26 -4.78
C LEU A 410 -9.46 -7.90 -3.89
N SER A 411 -8.28 -7.73 -4.51
CA SER A 411 -7.15 -7.08 -3.84
C SER A 411 -7.48 -5.63 -3.49
N GLU A 412 -6.74 -5.03 -2.56
CA GLU A 412 -6.96 -3.62 -2.19
C GLU A 412 -6.76 -2.68 -3.40
N GLY A 413 -5.76 -2.94 -4.24
CA GLY A 413 -5.56 -2.19 -5.48
C GLY A 413 -6.72 -2.35 -6.47
N GLN A 414 -7.27 -3.56 -6.61
CA GLN A 414 -8.47 -3.80 -7.43
C GLN A 414 -9.71 -3.09 -6.87
N LYS A 415 -9.87 -3.03 -5.54
CA LYS A 415 -10.94 -2.26 -4.88
C LYS A 415 -10.77 -0.76 -5.12
N GLY A 416 -9.53 -0.27 -5.12
CA GLY A 416 -9.21 1.10 -5.50
C GLY A 416 -9.61 1.42 -6.95
N LEU A 417 -9.22 0.57 -7.90
CA LEU A 417 -9.60 0.72 -9.32
C LEU A 417 -11.12 0.62 -9.53
N LEU A 418 -11.80 -0.28 -8.81
CA LEU A 418 -13.27 -0.36 -8.78
C LEU A 418 -13.89 0.93 -8.26
N SER A 419 -13.32 1.54 -7.22
CA SER A 419 -13.80 2.79 -6.67
C SER A 419 -13.67 3.93 -7.70
N PHE A 420 -12.55 4.02 -8.43
CA PHE A 420 -12.42 4.99 -9.52
C PHE A 420 -13.38 4.74 -10.68
N ALA A 421 -13.59 3.49 -11.08
CA ALA A 421 -14.60 3.13 -12.09
C ALA A 421 -16.00 3.60 -11.65
N ARG A 422 -16.34 3.40 -10.37
CA ARG A 422 -17.59 3.88 -9.77
C ARG A 422 -17.71 5.39 -9.83
N LEU A 423 -16.65 6.14 -9.49
CA LEU A 423 -16.64 7.60 -9.57
C LEU A 423 -16.90 8.12 -10.99
N VAL A 424 -16.36 7.44 -12.01
CA VAL A 424 -16.62 7.79 -13.42
C VAL A 424 -18.10 7.59 -13.77
N LEU A 425 -18.70 6.46 -13.38
CA LEU A 425 -20.11 6.16 -13.64
C LEU A 425 -21.07 7.07 -12.88
N MET A 426 -20.73 7.45 -11.65
CA MET A 426 -21.58 8.31 -10.80
C MET A 426 -21.72 9.73 -11.35
N CYS A 427 -20.73 10.25 -12.08
CA CYS A 427 -20.70 11.66 -12.50
C CYS A 427 -20.95 12.62 -11.32
N PRO A 428 -20.06 12.64 -10.30
CA PRO A 428 -20.26 13.39 -9.07
C PRO A 428 -20.17 14.91 -9.29
N GLY A 429 -20.88 15.69 -8.47
CA GLY A 429 -20.73 17.14 -8.36
C GLY A 429 -19.69 17.56 -7.30
N LEU A 430 -19.49 16.69 -6.29
CA LEU A 430 -18.47 16.81 -5.26
C LEU A 430 -17.68 15.50 -5.18
N LEU A 431 -16.36 15.61 -5.25
CA LEU A 431 -15.44 14.49 -5.09
C LEU A 431 -14.73 14.58 -3.73
N ILE A 432 -14.83 13.52 -2.93
CA ILE A 432 -14.15 13.42 -1.64
C ILE A 432 -13.20 12.21 -1.70
N LEU A 433 -11.91 12.44 -1.51
CA LEU A 433 -10.87 11.42 -1.63
C LEU A 433 -10.08 11.33 -0.33
N ASP A 434 -10.18 10.19 0.35
CA ASP A 434 -9.39 9.88 1.55
C ASP A 434 -8.24 8.94 1.19
N GLU A 435 -7.03 9.49 1.10
CA GLU A 435 -5.81 8.77 0.70
C GLU A 435 -5.95 7.92 -0.57
N PRO A 436 -6.30 8.53 -1.72
CA PRO A 436 -6.61 7.79 -2.96
C PRO A 436 -5.41 7.06 -3.56
N THR A 437 -4.20 7.39 -3.14
CA THR A 437 -2.95 6.73 -3.56
C THR A 437 -2.67 5.48 -2.76
N ASN A 438 -3.25 5.34 -1.56
CA ASN A 438 -3.06 4.15 -0.76
C ASN A 438 -3.61 2.94 -1.50
N HIS A 439 -2.84 1.86 -1.50
CA HIS A 439 -3.14 0.59 -2.17
C HIS A 439 -3.14 0.62 -3.70
N ILE A 440 -2.91 1.77 -4.34
CA ILE A 440 -2.82 1.89 -5.79
C ILE A 440 -1.38 1.66 -6.26
N ASN A 441 -1.22 0.87 -7.33
CA ASN A 441 0.09 0.66 -7.96
C ASN A 441 0.64 1.97 -8.53
N PHE A 442 1.92 2.26 -8.26
CA PHE A 442 2.61 3.49 -8.67
C PHE A 442 2.43 3.84 -10.15
N ARG A 443 2.33 2.85 -11.05
CA ARG A 443 2.13 3.08 -12.49
C ARG A 443 0.79 3.76 -12.84
N HIS A 444 -0.23 3.61 -11.99
CA HIS A 444 -1.55 4.23 -12.21
C HIS A 444 -1.63 5.65 -11.63
N ILE A 445 -0.75 5.98 -10.68
CA ILE A 445 -0.76 7.26 -9.97
C ILE A 445 -0.70 8.46 -10.93
N PRO A 446 0.17 8.50 -11.96
CA PRO A 446 0.19 9.62 -12.91
C PRO A 446 -1.13 9.80 -13.68
N VAL A 447 -1.79 8.69 -14.05
CA VAL A 447 -3.07 8.73 -14.79
C VAL A 447 -4.19 9.23 -13.89
N ILE A 448 -4.24 8.74 -12.65
CA ILE A 448 -5.22 9.19 -11.64
C ILE A 448 -4.99 10.66 -11.30
N ALA A 449 -3.76 11.08 -11.01
CA ALA A 449 -3.43 12.47 -10.69
C ALA A 449 -3.88 13.41 -11.82
N LYS A 450 -3.64 13.01 -13.08
CA LYS A 450 -4.11 13.76 -14.25
C LYS A 450 -5.64 13.88 -14.27
N ALA A 451 -6.36 12.76 -14.12
CA ALA A 451 -7.82 12.76 -14.13
C ALA A 451 -8.42 13.63 -13.00
N LEU A 452 -7.83 13.59 -11.81
CA LEU A 452 -8.22 14.44 -10.68
C LEU A 452 -7.91 15.93 -10.93
N ASN A 453 -6.75 16.23 -11.52
CA ASN A 453 -6.39 17.59 -11.87
C ASN A 453 -7.22 18.18 -13.02
N GLU A 454 -7.82 17.34 -13.87
CA GLU A 454 -8.74 17.75 -14.95
C GLU A 454 -10.22 17.80 -14.49
N TYR A 455 -10.54 17.25 -13.31
CA TYR A 455 -11.89 17.25 -12.77
C TYR A 455 -12.41 18.68 -12.56
N LYS A 456 -13.65 18.92 -13.02
CA LYS A 456 -14.28 20.25 -13.07
C LYS A 456 -15.22 20.54 -11.88
N GLY A 457 -15.51 19.54 -11.05
CA GLY A 457 -16.37 19.70 -9.87
C GLY A 457 -15.62 20.26 -8.67
N ALA A 458 -16.29 20.34 -7.52
CA ALA A 458 -15.60 20.62 -6.25
C ALA A 458 -14.89 19.36 -5.76
N MET A 459 -13.70 19.50 -5.17
CA MET A 459 -12.93 18.37 -4.65
C MET A 459 -12.39 18.64 -3.25
N ILE A 460 -12.48 17.63 -2.39
CA ILE A 460 -11.80 17.56 -1.09
C ILE A 460 -10.85 16.37 -1.13
N LEU A 461 -9.56 16.61 -0.88
CA LEU A 461 -8.51 15.61 -0.92
C LEU A 461 -7.80 15.53 0.43
N ILE A 462 -7.61 14.33 0.95
CA ILE A 462 -6.59 14.01 1.96
C ILE A 462 -5.53 13.16 1.25
N SER A 463 -4.27 13.57 1.35
CA SER A 463 -3.16 12.75 0.87
C SER A 463 -1.92 12.97 1.74
N HIS A 464 -1.28 11.87 2.09
CA HIS A 464 0.02 11.84 2.77
C HIS A 464 1.20 11.79 1.79
N MET A 465 0.95 11.76 0.48
CA MET A 465 1.98 11.75 -0.56
C MET A 465 2.15 13.16 -1.17
N PRO A 466 3.19 13.93 -0.79
CA PRO A 466 3.38 15.30 -1.26
C PRO A 466 3.47 15.38 -2.79
N GLU A 467 4.23 14.49 -3.42
CA GLU A 467 4.40 14.44 -4.88
C GLU A 467 3.10 14.21 -5.65
N PHE A 468 2.13 13.50 -5.03
CA PHE A 468 0.82 13.29 -5.64
C PHE A 468 -0.05 14.55 -5.52
N ALA A 469 -0.06 15.16 -4.33
CA ALA A 469 -0.78 16.40 -4.08
C ALA A 469 -0.26 17.54 -4.96
N GLU A 470 1.06 17.62 -5.21
CA GLU A 470 1.68 18.62 -6.07
C GLU A 470 1.26 18.52 -7.54
N LYS A 471 0.90 17.32 -8.01
CA LYS A 471 0.39 17.11 -9.38
C LYS A 471 -1.04 17.63 -9.58
N ILE A 472 -1.71 18.01 -8.50
CA ILE A 472 -3.08 18.49 -8.49
C ILE A 472 -3.06 19.95 -8.09
N LYS A 473 -3.66 20.83 -8.91
CA LYS A 473 -3.83 22.23 -8.50
C LYS A 473 -4.75 22.28 -7.28
N ILE A 474 -4.28 22.83 -6.16
CA ILE A 474 -5.04 23.05 -4.93
C ILE A 474 -5.33 24.55 -4.79
N ASP A 475 -6.59 24.91 -4.52
CA ASP A 475 -7.02 26.30 -4.33
C ASP A 475 -7.12 26.66 -2.85
N GLU A 476 -7.46 25.70 -1.98
CA GLU A 476 -7.67 25.89 -0.56
C GLU A 476 -6.93 24.86 0.28
N ASN A 477 -6.34 25.28 1.40
CA ASN A 477 -5.69 24.39 2.35
C ASN A 477 -6.40 24.47 3.70
N LEU A 478 -6.77 23.30 4.24
CA LEU A 478 -7.31 23.14 5.58
C LEU A 478 -6.35 22.28 6.41
N ASP A 479 -5.45 22.96 7.12
CA ASP A 479 -4.49 22.30 8.03
C ASP A 479 -5.11 22.16 9.42
N LEU A 480 -5.61 20.96 9.72
CA LEU A 480 -6.22 20.67 11.02
C LEU A 480 -5.21 20.69 12.17
N GLY A 481 -3.91 20.57 11.90
CA GLY A 481 -2.87 20.60 12.94
C GLY A 481 -2.58 22.01 13.45
N LYS A 482 -2.84 23.04 12.63
CA LYS A 482 -2.57 24.45 12.96
C LYS A 482 -3.77 25.21 13.55
N ILE A 483 -4.97 24.65 13.44
CA ILE A 483 -6.22 25.25 13.91
C ILE A 483 -6.51 24.79 15.33
#